data_AF-A0A448XAC8-F1
#
_entry.id   AF-A0A448XAC8-F1
#
_cell.length_a   1.000
_cell.length_b   1.000
_cell.length_c   1.000
_cell.angle_alpha   90.00
_cell.angle_beta   90.00
_cell.angle_gamma   90.00
#
_symmetry.space_group_name_H-M   'P 1'
#
loop_
_entity.id
_entity.type
_entity.pdbx_description
1 polymer ?
#
loop_
_entity_poly.entity_id
_entity_poly.type
_entity_poly.pdbx_seq_one_letter_code
_entity_poly.pdbx_strand_id
1 'polypeptide(L)'
;MMPTWPRLGWFVYFSLLLPLRLSPVWLLQPGYLHPDEFFQSVEVAAEDIFGVETFRAWEFRGDKPIRSLSAMFPFTHIPLIISRQLFGPLRYTDQKLPGGLL
;
A
#
# COMPACT_ATOMS: atom_id res chain seq x y z
N MET A 1 29.13 -3.40 33.41
CA MET A 1 29.80 -4.15 32.32
C MET A 1 28.88 -4.12 31.12
N MET A 2 29.27 -3.49 30.01
CA MET A 2 28.45 -3.52 28.79
C MET A 2 28.65 -4.87 28.08
N PRO A 3 27.59 -5.50 27.56
CA PRO A 3 27.73 -6.77 26.85
C PRO A 3 28.44 -6.53 25.52
N THR A 4 29.63 -7.09 25.35
CA THR A 4 30.37 -7.06 24.08
C THR A 4 29.79 -8.12 23.16
N TRP A 5 28.68 -7.81 22.48
CA TRP A 5 28.13 -8.69 21.44
C TRP A 5 29.20 -8.99 20.38
N PRO A 6 29.29 -10.23 19.89
CA PRO A 6 30.31 -10.59 18.92
C PRO A 6 30.04 -9.78 17.64
N ARG A 7 30.96 -8.87 17.31
CA ARG A 7 30.92 -8.06 16.08
C ARG A 7 30.75 -8.92 14.82
N LEU A 8 31.18 -10.18 14.88
CA LEU A 8 31.00 -11.18 13.84
C LEU A 8 29.52 -11.49 13.55
N GLY A 9 28.67 -11.57 14.58
CA GLY A 9 27.24 -11.86 14.40
C GLY A 9 26.53 -10.73 13.66
N TRP A 10 26.84 -9.49 14.01
CA TRP A 10 26.35 -8.31 13.30
C TRP A 10 26.87 -8.24 11.87
N PHE A 11 28.15 -8.57 11.65
CA PHE A 11 28.72 -8.64 10.31
C PHE A 11 28.03 -9.69 9.44
N VAL A 12 27.85 -10.92 9.94
CA VAL A 12 27.11 -11.98 9.22
C VAL A 12 25.67 -11.55 8.96
N TYR A 13 25.01 -10.92 9.93
CA TYR A 13 23.65 -10.43 9.77
C TYR A 13 23.54 -9.38 8.66
N PHE A 14 24.33 -8.30 8.72
CA PHE A 14 24.25 -7.20 7.76
C PHE A 14 24.83 -7.55 6.39
N SER A 15 25.86 -8.39 6.32
CA SER A 15 26.55 -8.69 5.07
C SER A 15 25.98 -9.92 4.34
N LEU A 16 25.32 -10.85 5.02
CA LEU A 16 24.75 -12.06 4.39
C LEU A 16 23.24 -12.18 4.59
N LEU A 17 22.75 -12.16 5.82
CA LEU A 17 21.34 -12.47 6.11
C LEU A 17 20.39 -11.36 5.64
N LEU A 18 20.78 -10.10 5.81
CA LEU A 18 19.98 -8.96 5.39
C LEU A 18 19.86 -8.89 3.86
N PRO A 19 20.94 -8.98 3.06
CA PRO A 19 20.84 -9.07 1.60
C PRO A 19 20.03 -10.29 1.14
N LEU A 20 20.20 -11.46 1.76
CA LEU A 20 19.41 -12.65 1.43
C LEU A 20 17.91 -12.45 1.67
N ARG A 21 17.54 -11.66 2.69
CA ARG A 21 16.13 -11.37 2.98
C ARG A 21 15.54 -10.29 2.08
N LEU A 22 16.34 -9.33 1.63
CA LEU A 22 15.90 -8.24 0.77
C LEU A 22 15.97 -8.60 -0.72
N SER A 23 16.86 -9.49 -1.13
CA SER A 23 17.02 -9.89 -2.54
C SER A 23 15.73 -10.41 -3.19
N PRO A 24 14.83 -11.16 -2.52
CA PRO A 24 13.57 -11.60 -3.11
C PRO A 24 12.56 -10.46 -3.31
N VAL A 25 12.71 -9.34 -2.61
CA VAL A 25 11.87 -8.15 -2.82
C VAL A 25 12.24 -7.46 -4.14
N TRP A 26 13.52 -7.48 -4.49
CA TRP A 26 14.03 -6.91 -5.75
C TRP A 26 13.84 -7.85 -6.94
N LEU A 27 13.94 -9.15 -6.70
CA LEU A 27 13.65 -10.19 -7.68
C LEU A 27 12.14 -10.42 -7.68
N LEU A 28 11.39 -9.62 -8.45
CA LEU A 28 9.95 -9.74 -8.65
C LEU A 28 9.52 -11.21 -8.74
N GLN A 29 8.97 -11.74 -7.64
CA GLN A 29 8.48 -13.10 -7.60
C GLN A 29 7.11 -13.15 -8.28
N PRO A 30 6.82 -14.12 -9.15
CA PRO A 30 5.49 -14.35 -9.69
C PRO A 30 4.60 -15.01 -8.62
N GLY A 31 4.43 -14.33 -7.49
CA GLY A 31 3.43 -14.69 -6.49
C GLY A 31 2.05 -14.34 -7.04
N TYR A 32 1.10 -15.26 -6.94
CA TYR A 32 -0.28 -14.93 -7.21
C TYR A 32 -0.74 -13.90 -6.19
N LEU A 33 -1.15 -12.74 -6.67
CA LEU A 33 -1.81 -11.71 -5.89
C LEU A 33 -3.28 -11.75 -6.27
N HIS A 34 -4.16 -11.96 -5.28
CA HIS A 34 -5.58 -12.02 -5.56
C HIS A 34 -6.05 -10.62 -6.01
N PRO A 35 -6.93 -10.51 -7.02
CA PRO A 35 -7.38 -9.21 -7.51
C PRO A 35 -7.89 -8.26 -6.43
N ASP A 36 -8.63 -8.76 -5.43
CA ASP A 36 -9.12 -7.92 -4.32
C ASP A 36 -7.99 -7.34 -3.46
N GLU A 37 -6.91 -8.10 -3.22
CA GLU A 37 -5.71 -7.64 -2.49
C GLU A 37 -4.99 -6.53 -3.26
N PHE A 38 -4.92 -6.65 -4.59
CA PHE A 38 -4.34 -5.62 -5.43
C PHE A 38 -5.17 -4.33 -5.40
N PHE A 39 -6.49 -4.44 -5.59
CA PHE A 39 -7.38 -3.29 -5.64
C PHE A 39 -7.63 -2.66 -4.26
N GLN A 40 -7.54 -3.42 -3.17
CA GLN A 40 -7.79 -2.95 -1.80
C GLN A 40 -7.02 -1.67 -1.45
N SER A 41 -5.78 -1.57 -1.94
CA SER A 41 -4.90 -0.45 -1.63
C SER A 41 -5.09 0.76 -2.55
N VAL A 42 -5.41 0.51 -3.81
CA VAL A 42 -5.63 1.54 -4.83
C VAL A 42 -7.00 2.18 -4.69
N GLU A 43 -8.04 1.41 -4.41
CA GLU A 43 -9.41 1.91 -4.22
C GLU A 43 -9.52 2.85 -3.02
N VAL A 44 -8.85 2.50 -1.92
CA VAL A 44 -8.77 3.33 -0.72
C VAL A 44 -8.01 4.63 -1.01
N ALA A 45 -6.87 4.55 -1.70
CA ALA A 45 -6.10 5.73 -2.08
C ALA A 45 -6.88 6.63 -3.06
N ALA A 46 -7.66 6.05 -3.98
CA ALA A 46 -8.48 6.78 -4.94
C ALA A 46 -9.63 7.52 -4.23
N GLU A 47 -10.30 6.88 -3.26
CA GLU A 47 -11.29 7.53 -2.40
C GLU A 47 -10.65 8.71 -1.65
N ASP A 48 -9.48 8.50 -1.02
CA ASP A 48 -8.82 9.53 -0.20
C ASP A 48 -8.33 10.73 -1.04
N ILE A 49 -7.83 10.49 -2.25
CA ILE A 49 -7.18 11.53 -3.09
C ILE A 49 -8.17 12.19 -4.04
N PHE A 50 -9.08 11.42 -4.64
CA PHE A 50 -10.00 11.92 -5.65
C PHE A 50 -11.45 12.01 -5.18
N GLY A 51 -11.79 11.46 -4.01
CA GLY A 51 -13.17 11.45 -3.51
C GLY A 51 -14.11 10.61 -4.35
N VAL A 52 -13.58 9.62 -5.08
CA VAL A 52 -14.40 8.68 -5.85
C VAL A 52 -15.11 7.70 -4.93
N GLU A 53 -16.33 7.32 -5.26
CA GLU A 53 -17.07 6.28 -4.53
C GLU A 53 -16.45 4.92 -4.84
N THR A 54 -15.78 4.31 -3.85
CA THR A 54 -15.17 2.98 -3.93
C THR A 54 -15.55 2.12 -2.72
N PHE A 55 -15.33 0.81 -2.82
CA PHE A 55 -15.65 -0.10 -1.74
C PHE A 55 -14.50 -0.18 -0.72
N ARG A 56 -14.57 0.66 0.31
CA ARG A 56 -13.64 0.52 1.46
C ARG A 56 -14.02 -0.67 2.33
N ALA A 57 -13.18 -1.71 2.32
CA ALA A 57 -13.30 -2.87 3.19
C ALA A 57 -13.29 -2.47 4.68
N TRP A 58 -14.01 -3.22 5.51
CA TRP A 58 -14.14 -2.98 6.95
C TRP A 58 -12.78 -2.95 7.67
N GLU A 59 -11.75 -3.61 7.11
CA GLU A 59 -10.41 -3.69 7.68
C GLU A 59 -9.69 -2.33 7.75
N PHE A 60 -10.08 -1.38 6.88
CA PHE A 60 -9.56 -0.02 6.82
C PHE A 60 -10.52 1.02 7.41
N ARG A 61 -11.59 0.57 8.08
CA ARG A 61 -12.64 1.43 8.63
C ARG A 61 -12.56 1.48 10.16
N GLY A 62 -12.97 2.62 10.72
CA GLY A 62 -13.03 2.88 12.16
C GLY A 62 -11.83 3.66 12.69
N ASP A 63 -11.90 4.09 13.96
CA ASP A 63 -10.86 4.92 14.59
C ASP A 63 -9.51 4.20 14.73
N LYS A 64 -9.54 2.87 14.75
CA LYS A 64 -8.37 1.99 14.85
C LYS A 64 -8.52 0.86 13.83
N PRO A 65 -8.18 1.10 12.55
CA PRO A 65 -8.29 0.07 11.53
C PRO A 65 -7.36 -1.10 11.85
N ILE A 66 -7.80 -2.32 11.54
CA ILE A 66 -7.01 -3.53 11.77
C ILE A 66 -5.87 -3.67 10.75
N ARG A 67 -6.01 -3.06 9.57
CA ARG A 67 -4.95 -2.97 8.55
C ARG A 67 -4.40 -1.56 8.45
N SER A 68 -3.06 -1.46 8.43
CA SER A 68 -2.36 -0.21 8.18
C SER A 68 -2.08 0.00 6.70
N LEU A 69 -2.37 1.19 6.20
CA LEU A 69 -2.01 1.62 4.84
C LEU A 69 -0.58 2.14 4.75
N SER A 70 0.13 2.31 5.87
CA SER A 70 1.43 2.99 5.91
C SER A 70 2.49 2.37 4.99
N ALA A 71 2.52 1.03 4.88
CA ALA A 71 3.47 0.33 4.02
C ALA A 71 3.13 0.47 2.52
N MET A 72 1.84 0.56 2.18
CA MET A 72 1.37 0.67 0.80
C MET A 72 1.23 2.12 0.32
N PHE A 73 1.17 3.09 1.25
CA PHE A 73 1.05 4.52 0.97
C PHE A 73 2.04 5.02 -0.09
N PRO A 74 3.37 4.75 0.00
CA PRO A 74 4.30 5.27 -1.01
C PRO A 74 4.08 4.71 -2.41
N PHE A 75 3.45 3.54 -2.53
CA PHE A 75 3.22 2.87 -3.81
C PHE A 75 1.85 3.17 -4.41
N THR A 76 0.88 3.58 -3.59
CA THR A 76 -0.50 3.84 -4.03
C THR A 76 -0.85 5.31 -3.96
N HIS A 77 -0.62 5.95 -2.81
CA HIS A 77 -1.04 7.33 -2.58
C HIS A 77 -0.10 8.33 -3.26
N ILE A 78 1.22 8.13 -3.22
CA ILE A 78 2.16 9.06 -3.85
C ILE A 78 1.93 9.16 -5.37
N PRO A 79 1.83 8.06 -6.14
CA PRO A 79 1.56 8.16 -7.57
C PRO A 79 0.23 8.85 -7.89
N LEU A 80 -0.81 8.61 -7.09
CA LEU A 80 -2.12 9.24 -7.27
C LEU A 80 -2.13 10.72 -6.85
N ILE A 81 -1.38 11.11 -5.82
CA ILE A 81 -1.19 12.53 -5.47
C ILE A 81 -0.47 13.22 -6.63
N ILE A 82 0.62 12.62 -7.14
CA ILE A 82 1.34 13.17 -8.29
C ILE A 82 0.41 13.29 -9.50
N SER A 83 -0.39 12.26 -9.80
CA SER A 83 -1.32 12.33 -10.92
C SER A 83 -2.38 13.42 -10.73
N ARG A 84 -2.92 13.60 -9.52
CA ARG A 84 -3.82 14.71 -9.18
C ARG A 84 -3.16 16.08 -9.41
N GLN A 85 -1.87 16.22 -9.07
CA GLN A 85 -1.14 17.48 -9.27
C GLN A 85 -0.87 17.76 -10.75
N LEU A 86 -0.58 16.73 -11.54
CA LEU A 86 -0.26 16.87 -12.97
C LEU A 86 -1.50 17.07 -13.84
N PHE A 87 -2.59 16.36 -13.55
CA PHE A 87 -3.77 16.29 -14.42
C PHE A 87 -5.00 17.00 -13.83
N GLY A 88 -4.91 17.49 -12.58
CA GLY A 88 -6.01 18.10 -11.85
C GLY A 88 -6.94 17.06 -11.18
N PRO A 89 -7.99 17.53 -10.49
CA PRO A 89 -8.98 16.65 -9.88
C PRO A 89 -9.81 15.91 -10.94
N LEU A 90 -10.26 14.69 -10.62
CA LEU A 90 -11.19 13.97 -11.48
C LEU A 90 -12.51 14.74 -11.58
N ARG A 91 -12.98 14.96 -12.81
CA ARG A 91 -14.30 15.53 -13.10
C ARG A 91 -15.33 14.41 -13.10
N TYR A 92 -15.68 13.90 -11.92
CA TYR A 92 -16.76 12.92 -11.75
C TYR A 92 -18.12 13.64 -11.72
N THR A 93 -18.48 14.31 -12.82
CA THR A 93 -19.89 14.64 -13.07
C THR A 93 -20.47 13.49 -13.90
N ASP A 94 -21.65 13.01 -13.50
CA ASP A 94 -22.57 12.17 -14.27
C ASP A 94 -22.50 10.63 -14.16
N GLN A 95 -22.37 10.06 -12.96
CA GLN A 95 -22.92 8.70 -12.76
C GLN A 95 -23.42 8.38 -11.34
N LYS A 96 -24.22 9.27 -10.74
CA LYS A 96 -25.34 8.75 -9.93
C LYS A 96 -26.34 8.15 -10.92
N LEU A 97 -26.18 6.87 -11.28
CA LEU A 97 -27.27 6.12 -11.88
C LEU A 97 -28.44 6.19 -10.87
N PRO A 98 -29.62 6.70 -11.27
CA PRO A 98 -30.78 6.70 -10.41
C PRO A 98 -31.25 5.25 -10.25
N GLY A 99 -30.86 4.62 -9.15
CA GLY A 99 -31.34 3.28 -8.82
C GLY A 99 -30.29 2.48 -8.07
N GLY A 100 -30.42 2.48 -6.74
CA GLY A 100 -29.86 1.39 -5.94
C GLY A 100 -30.48 0.08 -6.43
N LEU A 101 -29.64 -0.77 -7.01
CA LEU A 101 -29.99 -2.16 -7.27
C LEU A 101 -28.72 -3.00 -7.08
N LEU A 102 -28.34 -3.11 -5.82
CA LEU A 102 -27.96 -4.37 -5.17
C LEU A 102 -28.79 -4.49 -3.89
#